data_AF-A0A8C9XP93-F1
#
_entry.id   AF-A0A8C9XP93-F1
#
_cell.length_a   1.000
_cell.length_b   1.000
_cell.length_c   1.000
_cell.angle_alpha   90.00
_cell.angle_beta   90.00
_cell.angle_gamma   90.00
#
_symmetry.space_group_name_H-M   'P 1'
#
loop_
_entity.id
_entity.type
_entity.pdbx_description
1 polymer ?
#
loop_
_entity_poly.entity_id
_entity_poly.type
_entity_poly.pdbx_seq_one_letter_code
_entity_poly.pdbx_strand_id
1 'polypeptide(L)'
;MAWPFLEPVDAHDAPDYYRVIKEPMDFSTMETRLQKRHYHKLTEFVADVTKIFDNCRYYNPNDTPFFQCAEVLEAFFVQKLKGFKASR
;
A
#
# COMPACT_ATOMS: atom_id res chain seq x y z
N MET A 1 -2.87 5.68 -11.59
CA MET A 1 -3.87 5.28 -10.57
C MET A 1 -3.27 4.99 -9.20
N ALA A 2 -1.97 5.22 -8.97
CA ALA A 2 -1.33 4.99 -7.67
C ALA A 2 -1.17 6.27 -6.83
N TRP A 3 -1.64 7.42 -7.33
CA TRP A 3 -1.39 8.74 -6.75
C TRP A 3 -1.69 8.85 -5.25
N PRO A 4 -2.71 8.20 -4.66
CA PRO A 4 -2.98 8.31 -3.22
C PRO A 4 -1.96 7.60 -2.34
N PHE A 5 -1.13 6.72 -2.93
CA PHE A 5 -0.27 5.81 -2.21
C PHE A 5 1.21 6.12 -2.40
N LEU A 6 1.54 7.19 -3.14
CA LEU A 6 2.92 7.54 -3.47
C LEU A 6 3.68 8.04 -2.24
N GLU A 7 3.01 8.81 -1.39
CA GLU A 7 3.59 9.46 -0.21
C GLU A 7 2.73 9.18 1.04
N PRO A 8 3.29 9.38 2.25
CA PRO A 8 2.52 9.29 3.48
C PRO A 8 1.29 10.22 3.44
N VAL A 9 0.18 9.75 4.01
CA VAL A 9 -1.06 10.54 4.09
C VAL A 9 -0.83 11.82 4.90
N ASP A 10 -1.15 12.98 4.33
CA ASP A 10 -1.04 14.24 5.07
C ASP A 10 -2.12 14.32 6.16
N ALA A 11 -1.68 14.53 7.41
CA ALA A 11 -2.59 14.70 8.54
C ALA A 11 -3.41 16.00 8.45
N HIS A 12 -3.02 16.98 7.63
CA HIS A 12 -3.88 18.14 7.37
C HIS A 12 -5.09 17.77 6.52
N ASP A 13 -4.92 16.88 5.54
CA ASP A 13 -5.98 16.41 4.66
C ASP A 13 -6.85 15.33 5.34
N ALA A 14 -6.26 14.51 6.21
CA ALA A 14 -6.93 13.46 6.96
C ALA A 14 -6.56 13.50 8.47
N PRO A 15 -7.16 14.42 9.26
CA PRO A 15 -6.73 14.70 10.64
C PRO A 15 -6.78 13.53 11.63
N ASP A 16 -7.65 12.55 11.41
CA ASP A 16 -7.78 11.38 12.27
C ASP A 16 -7.11 10.13 11.72
N TYR A 17 -6.47 10.19 10.55
CA TYR A 17 -5.88 9.04 9.86
C TYR A 17 -4.94 8.26 10.75
N TYR A 18 -3.94 8.92 11.35
CA TYR A 18 -2.95 8.28 12.22
C TYR A 18 -3.49 7.83 13.58
N ARG A 19 -4.69 8.29 13.95
CA ARG A 19 -5.40 7.78 15.12
C ARG A 19 -6.15 6.48 14.77
N VAL A 20 -6.71 6.41 13.57
CA VAL A 20 -7.51 5.30 13.06
C VAL A 20 -6.62 4.16 12.55
N ILE A 21 -5.65 4.47 11.69
CA ILE A 21 -4.70 3.53 11.08
C ILE A 21 -3.46 3.37 11.97
N LYS A 22 -3.20 2.14 12.40
CA LYS A 22 -2.12 1.81 13.35
C LYS A 22 -0.77 1.54 12.70
N GLU A 23 -0.78 1.05 11.47
CA GLU A 23 0.42 0.74 10.71
C GLU A 23 0.37 1.43 9.34
N PRO A 24 0.51 2.77 9.29
CA PRO A 24 0.49 3.51 8.03
C PRO A 24 1.62 3.02 7.11
N MET A 25 1.34 2.99 5.81
CA MET A 25 2.29 2.58 4.77
C MET A 25 1.99 3.30 3.47
N ASP A 26 3.03 3.53 2.67
CA ASP A 26 3.02 4.22 1.38
C ASP A 26 4.25 3.79 0.56
N PHE A 27 4.28 4.13 -0.73
CA PHE A 27 5.33 3.66 -1.63
C PHE A 27 6.69 4.32 -1.40
N SER A 28 6.78 5.60 -0.99
CA SER A 28 8.07 6.25 -0.73
C SER A 28 8.73 5.69 0.56
N THR A 29 7.93 5.35 1.57
CA THR A 29 8.36 4.59 2.74
C THR A 29 8.86 3.20 2.35
N MET A 30 8.12 2.48 1.50
CA MET A 30 8.53 1.16 1.02
C MET A 30 9.83 1.21 0.20
N GLU A 31 9.99 2.23 -0.64
CA GLU A 31 11.21 2.46 -1.42
C GLU A 31 12.40 2.69 -0.49
N THR A 32 12.24 3.55 0.52
CA THR A 32 13.26 3.79 1.54
C THR A 32 13.64 2.50 2.27
N ARG A 33 12.65 1.68 2.66
CA ARG A 33 12.86 0.37 3.30
C ARG A 33 13.64 -0.59 2.39
N LEU A 34 13.32 -0.61 1.09
CA LEU A 34 14.00 -1.44 0.12
C LEU A 34 15.47 -1.02 -0.03
N GLN A 35 15.75 0.28 -0.18
CA GLN A 35 17.11 0.83 -0.29
C GLN A 35 17.95 0.51 0.97
N LYS A 36 17.31 0.52 2.15
CA LYS A 36 17.93 0.16 3.43
C LYS A 36 18.02 -1.35 3.70
N ARG A 37 17.69 -2.20 2.72
CA ARG A 37 17.69 -3.67 2.82
C ARG A 37 16.83 -4.20 3.98
N HIS A 38 15.72 -3.52 4.28
CA HIS A 38 14.80 -3.90 5.35
C HIS A 38 14.06 -5.22 5.04
N TYR A 39 13.76 -5.49 3.77
CA TYR A 39 13.08 -6.70 3.35
C TYR A 39 14.09 -7.84 3.14
N HIS A 40 14.08 -8.80 4.05
CA HIS A 40 14.85 -10.05 3.97
C HIS A 40 14.08 -11.14 3.23
N LYS A 41 12.74 -11.05 3.22
CA LYS A 41 11.86 -11.99 2.53
C LYS A 41 10.85 -11.26 1.66
N LEU A 42 10.48 -11.89 0.54
CA LEU A 42 9.41 -11.37 -0.32
C LEU A 42 8.09 -11.19 0.44
N THR A 43 7.81 -12.03 1.43
CA THR A 43 6.61 -11.94 2.28
C THR A 43 6.53 -10.64 3.08
N GLU A 44 7.67 -10.06 3.47
CA GLU A 44 7.72 -8.79 4.21
C GLU A 44 7.38 -7.62 3.28
N PHE A 45 7.94 -7.63 2.06
CA PHE A 45 7.57 -6.66 1.03
C PHE A 45 6.08 -6.76 0.66
N VAL A 46 5.57 -7.97 0.47
CA VAL A 46 4.14 -8.20 0.18
C VAL A 46 3.26 -7.70 1.33
N ALA A 47 3.66 -7.93 2.59
CA ALA A 47 2.91 -7.46 3.74
C ALA A 47 2.76 -5.93 3.76
N ASP A 48 3.82 -5.18 3.44
CA ASP A 48 3.74 -3.71 3.39
C ASP A 48 2.89 -3.22 2.19
N VAL A 49 2.96 -3.88 1.03
CA VAL A 49 2.05 -3.56 -0.09
C VAL A 49 0.59 -3.80 0.31
N THR A 50 0.30 -4.93 0.97
CA THR A 50 -1.06 -5.25 1.43
C THR A 50 -1.56 -4.23 2.45
N LYS A 51 -0.70 -3.74 3.36
CA LYS A 51 -1.08 -2.66 4.30
C LYS A 51 -1.56 -1.40 3.58
N ILE A 52 -0.96 -1.00 2.46
CA ILE A 52 -1.41 0.17 1.68
C ILE A 52 -2.89 0.02 1.30
N PHE A 53 -3.27 -1.14 0.76
CA PHE A 53 -4.64 -1.38 0.29
C PHE A 53 -5.62 -1.61 1.44
N ASP A 54 -5.25 -2.38 2.45
CA ASP A 54 -6.10 -2.65 3.60
C ASP A 54 -6.37 -1.39 4.42
N ASN A 55 -5.34 -0.56 4.66
CA ASN A 55 -5.52 0.72 5.34
C ASN A 55 -6.43 1.64 4.53
N CYS A 56 -6.26 1.68 3.20
CA CYS A 56 -7.11 2.47 2.34
C CYS A 56 -8.59 2.04 2.44
N ARG A 57 -8.87 0.74 2.33
CA ARG A 57 -10.24 0.20 2.43
C ARG A 57 -10.85 0.35 3.81
N TYR A 58 -10.03 0.30 4.86
CA TYR A 58 -10.51 0.47 6.23
C TYR A 58 -10.88 1.92 6.53
N TYR A 59 -10.08 2.88 6.04
CA TYR A 59 -10.29 4.31 6.31
C TYR A 59 -11.34 4.93 5.38
N ASN A 60 -11.36 4.53 4.10
CA ASN A 60 -12.18 5.17 3.07
C ASN A 60 -13.44 4.36 2.75
N PRO A 61 -14.60 5.01 2.56
CA PRO A 61 -15.79 4.35 2.02
C PRO A 61 -15.56 3.75 0.62
N ASN A 62 -16.33 2.72 0.28
CA ASN A 62 -16.15 1.93 -0.93
C ASN A 62 -16.51 2.64 -2.25
N ASP A 63 -17.24 3.74 -2.19
CA ASP A 63 -17.61 4.58 -3.32
C ASP A 63 -16.57 5.69 -3.61
N THR A 64 -15.52 5.79 -2.80
CA THR A 64 -14.47 6.80 -3.00
C THR A 64 -13.49 6.42 -4.12
N PRO A 65 -12.89 7.42 -4.81
CA PRO A 65 -11.81 7.17 -5.75
C PRO A 65 -10.59 6.48 -5.12
N PHE A 66 -10.35 6.71 -3.82
CA PHE A 66 -9.26 6.07 -3.08
C PHE A 66 -9.43 4.56 -2.99
N PHE A 67 -10.64 4.12 -2.61
CA PHE A 67 -10.97 2.70 -2.53
C PHE A 67 -10.85 2.04 -3.91
N GLN A 68 -11.38 2.68 -4.96
CA GLN A 68 -11.27 2.17 -6.33
C GLN A 68 -9.80 2.06 -6.80
N CYS A 69 -8.95 3.04 -6.43
CA CYS A 69 -7.52 2.96 -6.71
C CYS A 69 -6.86 1.76 -6.02
N ALA A 70 -7.22 1.47 -4.77
CA ALA A 70 -6.70 0.31 -4.03
C ALA A 70 -7.05 -1.01 -4.74
N GLU A 71 -8.31 -1.18 -5.14
CA GLU A 71 -8.78 -2.40 -5.84
C GLU A 71 -8.00 -2.62 -7.15
N VAL A 72 -7.86 -1.58 -7.97
CA VAL A 72 -7.17 -1.66 -9.26
C VAL A 72 -5.69 -1.96 -9.08
N LEU A 73 -5.02 -1.30 -8.13
CA LEU A 73 -3.59 -1.51 -7.90
C LEU A 73 -3.31 -2.87 -7.27
N GLU A 74 -4.15 -3.34 -6.34
CA GLU A 74 -4.00 -4.66 -5.73
C GLU A 74 -4.17 -5.77 -6.77
N ALA A 75 -5.19 -5.66 -7.64
CA ALA A 75 -5.39 -6.62 -8.73
C ALA A 75 -4.17 -6.68 -9.66
N PHE A 76 -3.60 -5.52 -10.01
CA PHE A 76 -2.36 -5.44 -10.80
C PHE A 76 -1.18 -6.09 -10.05
N PHE A 77 -1.01 -5.79 -8.77
CA PHE A 77 0.06 -6.32 -7.95
C PHE A 77 -0.02 -7.86 -7.84
N VAL A 78 -1.20 -8.40 -7.55
CA VAL A 78 -1.43 -9.86 -7.46
C VAL A 78 -1.08 -10.56 -8.78
N GLN A 79 -1.43 -9.97 -9.93
CA GLN A 79 -1.05 -10.51 -11.24
C GLN A 79 0.47 -10.54 -11.42
N LYS A 80 1.17 -9.45 -11.06
CA LYS A 80 2.64 -9.40 -11.12
C LYS A 80 3.30 -10.41 -10.18
N LEU A 81 2.77 -10.58 -8.98
CA LEU A 81 3.30 -11.54 -8.01
C LEU A 81 3.13 -12.99 -8.49
N LYS A 82 1.99 -13.32 -9.10
CA LYS A 82 1.77 -14.63 -9.74
C LYS A 82 2.77 -14.88 -10.86
N GLY A 83 2.97 -13.90 -11.74
CA GLY A 83 3.96 -13.98 -12.81
C GLY A 83 5.38 -14.19 -12.28
N PHE A 84 5.79 -13.45 -11.25
CA PHE A 84 7.10 -13.60 -10.63
C PHE A 84 7.33 -14.99 -10.03
N LYS A 85 6.31 -15.56 -9.39
CA LYS A 85 6.39 -16.93 -8.84
C LYS A 85 6.46 -18.01 -9.93
N ALA A 86 5.83 -17.79 -11.07
CA ALA A 86 5.86 -18.74 -12.19
C ALA A 86 7.17 -18.71 -12.99
N SER A 87 7.93 -17.62 -12.90
CA SER A 87 9.23 -17.45 -13.57
C SER A 87 10.44 -17.88 -12.72
N ARG A 88 10.20 -18.41 -11.51
CA ARG A 88 11.21 -19.00 -10.62
C ARG A 88 11.04 -20.50 -10.55
#